data_AF-A0A354LYN9-F1
#
_entry.id   AF-A0A354LYN9-F1
#
_cell.length_a   1.000
_cell.length_b   1.000
_cell.length_c   1.000
_cell.angle_alpha   90.00
_cell.angle_beta   90.00
_cell.angle_gamma   90.00
#
_symmetry.space_group_name_H-M   'P 1'
#
loop_
_entity.id
_entity.type
_entity.pdbx_description
1 polymer ?
#
loop_
_entity_poly.entity_id
_entity_poly.type
_entity_poly.pdbx_seq_one_letter_code
_entity_poly.pdbx_strand_id
1 'polypeptide(L)'
;MKQKKILTLTLSQLKQLYKQELPALISIAQNSPNEEKFKIQLNAFIDTIPTNNTQETIKMLIDYDGKSIFELSTGQNIQIKTISLLYRFLTENLNDEETPTDLFIDLYFLFKGSENNYTSPSLQQIKKRTHLWESGLDKKVIEIREQNKERILHILIQKIENRKTASRYHFESDLNYNEKYELVKEWWNDFRFHLSTAVKSPKELNRFLGNSLSDETMYLLQRAKKIGMPFFVTPYYLSLLNINEEGYNDISIRSYLLAELN
;
A
#
# COMPACT_ATOMS: atom_id res chain seq x y z
N MET A 1 1.51 27.83 0.33
CA MET A 1 1.73 27.03 1.56
C MET A 1 2.74 25.92 1.30
N LYS A 2 3.58 25.52 2.28
CA LYS A 2 4.45 24.33 2.15
C LYS A 2 3.56 23.06 2.15
N GLN A 3 3.74 22.15 1.19
CA GLN A 3 2.93 20.93 1.00
C GLN A 3 2.70 20.11 2.28
N LYS A 4 3.72 20.00 3.17
CA LYS A 4 3.60 19.28 4.45
C LYS A 4 2.52 19.82 5.40
N LYS A 5 2.12 21.09 5.28
CA LYS A 5 1.05 21.68 6.11
C LYS A 5 -0.36 21.38 5.61
N ILE A 6 -0.51 20.94 4.36
CA ILE A 6 -1.83 20.68 3.75
C ILE A 6 -2.35 19.30 4.16
N LEU A 7 -1.46 18.31 4.30
CA LEU A 7 -1.79 16.94 4.71
C LEU A 7 -2.28 16.81 6.16
N THR A 8 -2.15 17.88 6.96
CA THR A 8 -2.58 17.90 8.36
C THR A 8 -3.84 18.76 8.57
N LEU A 9 -4.47 19.24 7.50
CA LEU A 9 -5.65 20.09 7.60
C LEU A 9 -6.89 19.27 7.94
N THR A 10 -7.74 19.80 8.80
CA THR A 10 -9.10 19.27 9.05
C THR A 10 -10.03 19.59 7.88
N LEU A 11 -11.21 18.94 7.77
CA LEU A 11 -12.14 19.24 6.67
C LEU A 11 -12.60 20.70 6.72
N SER A 12 -12.82 21.25 7.91
CA SER A 12 -13.17 22.67 8.09
C SER A 12 -12.10 23.62 7.56
N GLN A 13 -10.82 23.36 7.89
CA GLN A 13 -9.69 24.16 7.39
C GLN A 13 -9.53 24.01 5.87
N LEU A 14 -9.71 22.80 5.35
CA LEU A 14 -9.65 22.53 3.91
C LEU A 14 -10.80 23.23 3.17
N LYS A 15 -12.02 23.24 3.72
CA LYS A 15 -13.17 23.95 3.15
C LYS A 15 -12.94 25.45 3.11
N GLN A 16 -12.29 26.03 4.12
CA GLN A 16 -11.85 27.44 4.08
C GLN A 16 -10.84 27.67 2.95
N LEU A 17 -9.90 26.75 2.74
CA LEU A 17 -8.93 26.84 1.64
C LEU A 17 -9.62 26.83 0.26
N TYR A 18 -10.62 25.95 0.05
CA TYR A 18 -11.43 25.95 -1.16
C TYR A 18 -12.16 27.29 -1.37
N LYS A 19 -12.73 27.89 -0.32
CA LYS A 19 -13.38 29.21 -0.41
C LYS A 19 -12.43 30.33 -0.81
N GLN A 20 -11.19 30.28 -0.32
CA GLN A 20 -10.19 31.31 -0.59
C GLN A 20 -9.59 31.18 -1.99
N GLU A 21 -9.28 29.95 -2.42
CA GLU A 21 -8.48 29.73 -3.62
C GLU A 21 -9.25 29.16 -4.81
N LEU A 22 -10.45 28.59 -4.62
CA LEU A 22 -11.31 28.06 -5.70
C LEU A 22 -12.74 28.65 -5.60
N PRO A 23 -12.90 29.99 -5.63
CA PRO A 23 -14.20 30.62 -5.42
C PRO A 23 -15.23 30.29 -6.51
N ALA A 24 -14.79 30.05 -7.75
CA ALA A 24 -15.66 29.65 -8.85
C ALA A 24 -16.33 28.29 -8.58
N LEU A 25 -15.55 27.30 -8.10
CA LEU A 25 -16.06 25.97 -7.76
C LEU A 25 -17.07 26.03 -6.62
N ILE A 26 -16.81 26.85 -5.60
CA ILE A 26 -17.74 27.09 -4.49
C ILE A 26 -19.04 27.72 -4.97
N SER A 27 -18.96 28.72 -5.86
CA SER A 27 -20.13 29.37 -6.45
C SER A 27 -20.99 28.37 -7.23
N ILE A 28 -20.37 27.51 -8.04
CA ILE A 28 -21.08 26.46 -8.79
C ILE A 28 -21.79 25.49 -7.83
N ALA A 29 -21.11 25.06 -6.76
CA ALA A 29 -21.71 24.19 -5.76
C ALA A 29 -22.90 24.84 -5.05
N GLN A 30 -22.79 26.10 -4.65
CA GLN A 30 -23.84 26.83 -3.93
C GLN A 30 -25.06 27.15 -4.81
N ASN A 31 -24.85 27.40 -6.11
CA ASN A 31 -25.91 27.67 -7.07
C ASN A 31 -26.55 26.41 -7.66
N SER A 32 -26.05 25.24 -7.27
CA SER A 32 -26.58 23.95 -7.70
C SER A 32 -27.55 23.40 -6.65
N PRO A 33 -28.81 23.10 -6.99
CA PRO A 33 -29.78 22.60 -6.03
C PRO A 33 -29.54 21.13 -5.62
N ASN A 34 -28.84 20.35 -6.46
CA ASN A 34 -28.57 18.93 -6.22
C ASN A 34 -27.29 18.47 -6.95
N GLU A 35 -26.85 17.24 -6.65
CA GLU A 35 -25.64 16.62 -7.22
C GLU A 35 -25.68 16.56 -8.76
N GLU A 36 -26.82 16.29 -9.38
CA GLU A 36 -26.94 16.22 -10.84
C GLU A 36 -26.75 17.58 -11.51
N LYS A 37 -27.37 18.63 -10.97
CA LYS A 37 -27.20 20.01 -11.48
C LYS A 37 -25.79 20.51 -11.23
N PHE A 38 -25.19 20.15 -10.10
CA PHE A 38 -23.78 20.43 -9.85
C PHE A 38 -22.88 19.83 -10.93
N LYS A 39 -23.06 18.55 -11.26
CA LYS A 39 -22.28 17.90 -12.34
C LYS A 39 -22.40 18.61 -13.68
N ILE A 40 -23.62 19.00 -14.06
CA ILE A 40 -23.86 19.71 -15.33
C ILE A 40 -23.17 21.07 -15.34
N GLN A 41 -23.34 21.88 -14.29
CA GLN A 41 -22.73 23.21 -14.21
C GLN A 41 -21.21 23.13 -14.10
N LEU A 42 -20.69 22.15 -13.36
CA LEU A 42 -19.27 21.88 -13.25
C LEU A 42 -18.69 21.50 -14.61
N ASN A 43 -19.33 20.59 -15.35
CA ASN A 43 -18.88 20.21 -16.68
C ASN A 43 -18.82 21.41 -17.63
N ALA A 44 -19.86 22.26 -17.63
CA ALA A 44 -19.89 23.48 -18.42
C ALA A 44 -18.78 24.48 -18.04
N PHE A 45 -18.47 24.61 -16.74
CA PHE A 45 -17.34 25.43 -16.29
C PHE A 45 -16.00 24.85 -16.77
N ILE A 46 -15.81 23.54 -16.67
CA ILE A 46 -14.60 22.86 -17.12
C ILE A 46 -14.41 23.00 -18.63
N ASP A 47 -15.48 23.04 -19.43
CA ASP A 47 -15.42 23.32 -20.87
C ASP A 47 -14.85 24.71 -21.20
N THR A 48 -14.90 25.67 -20.27
CA THR A 48 -14.32 27.02 -20.47
C THR A 48 -12.81 27.07 -20.23
N ILE A 49 -12.23 26.04 -19.59
CA ILE A 49 -10.81 25.95 -19.28
C ILE A 49 -10.07 25.37 -20.50
N PRO A 50 -8.83 25.84 -20.82
CA PRO A 50 -8.04 25.27 -21.91
C PRO A 50 -7.86 23.75 -21.79
N THR A 51 -7.93 23.06 -22.93
CA THR A 51 -7.77 21.60 -22.98
C THR A 51 -6.37 21.19 -22.57
N ASN A 52 -6.30 20.44 -21.48
CA ASN A 52 -5.10 19.85 -20.91
C ASN A 52 -5.46 18.54 -20.19
N ASN A 53 -4.45 17.78 -19.76
CA ASN A 53 -4.65 16.51 -19.05
C ASN A 53 -5.53 16.66 -17.79
N THR A 54 -5.49 17.82 -17.13
CA THR A 54 -6.31 18.10 -15.95
C THR A 54 -7.79 18.18 -16.31
N GLN A 55 -8.14 18.88 -17.40
CA GLN A 55 -9.49 19.01 -17.90
C GLN A 55 -10.07 17.63 -18.24
N GLU A 56 -9.32 16.81 -18.98
CA GLU A 56 -9.72 15.44 -19.34
C GLU A 56 -9.94 14.57 -18.10
N THR A 57 -9.06 14.69 -17.10
CA THR A 57 -9.19 13.96 -15.84
C THR A 57 -10.46 14.38 -15.09
N ILE A 58 -10.75 15.67 -14.99
CA ILE A 58 -11.96 16.16 -14.31
C ILE A 58 -13.23 15.69 -15.06
N LYS A 59 -13.24 15.77 -16.39
CA LYS A 59 -14.36 15.26 -17.21
C LYS A 59 -14.59 13.77 -17.00
N MET A 60 -13.52 12.99 -17.00
CA MET A 60 -13.58 11.56 -16.70
C MET A 60 -14.18 11.32 -15.31
N LEU A 61 -13.76 12.05 -14.28
CA LEU A 61 -14.34 11.91 -12.94
C LEU A 61 -15.84 12.22 -12.92
N ILE A 62 -16.30 13.25 -13.65
CA ILE A 62 -17.72 13.59 -13.79
C ILE A 62 -18.48 12.46 -14.49
N ASP A 63 -17.95 11.93 -15.58
CA ASP A 63 -18.58 10.86 -16.37
C ASP A 63 -18.68 9.54 -15.61
N TYR A 64 -17.72 9.24 -14.73
CA TYR A 64 -17.72 8.03 -13.91
C TYR A 64 -18.58 8.17 -12.66
N ASP A 65 -18.81 9.37 -12.16
CA ASP A 65 -19.60 9.62 -10.96
C ASP A 65 -21.05 9.10 -11.10
N GLY A 66 -21.44 8.21 -10.18
CA GLY A 66 -22.73 7.51 -10.17
C GLY A 66 -22.71 6.13 -10.82
N LYS A 67 -21.68 5.79 -11.61
CA LYS A 67 -21.55 4.45 -12.21
C LYS A 67 -21.23 3.40 -11.15
N SER A 68 -21.68 2.16 -11.39
CA SER A 68 -21.38 1.02 -10.53
C SER A 68 -20.29 0.14 -11.15
N ILE A 69 -19.30 -0.23 -10.34
CA ILE A 69 -18.21 -1.15 -10.69
C ILE A 69 -18.31 -2.36 -9.77
N PHE A 70 -18.14 -3.55 -10.34
CA PHE A 70 -18.01 -4.78 -9.56
C PHE A 70 -16.60 -4.88 -8.97
N GLU A 71 -16.49 -4.78 -7.64
CA GLU A 71 -15.22 -4.87 -6.92
C GLU A 71 -14.86 -6.33 -6.64
N LEU A 72 -13.79 -6.80 -7.27
CA LEU A 72 -13.36 -8.20 -7.20
C LEU A 72 -12.94 -8.62 -5.79
N SER A 73 -12.38 -7.70 -5.01
CA SER A 73 -11.84 -8.01 -3.67
C SER A 73 -12.94 -8.27 -2.64
N THR A 74 -14.06 -7.56 -2.75
CA THR A 74 -15.20 -7.67 -1.82
C THR A 74 -16.36 -8.47 -2.40
N GLY A 75 -16.37 -8.71 -3.71
CA GLY A 75 -17.48 -9.34 -4.43
C GLY A 75 -18.74 -8.47 -4.47
N GLN A 76 -18.60 -7.18 -4.21
CA GLN A 76 -19.72 -6.24 -4.12
C GLN A 76 -19.67 -5.21 -5.24
N ASN A 77 -20.85 -4.73 -5.64
CA ASN A 77 -20.96 -3.58 -6.52
C ASN A 77 -20.72 -2.30 -5.72
N ILE A 78 -19.67 -1.57 -6.06
CA ILE A 78 -19.37 -0.25 -5.50
C ILE A 78 -19.87 0.81 -6.46
N GLN A 79 -20.46 1.88 -5.92
CA GLN A 79 -20.84 3.04 -6.72
C GLN A 79 -19.76 4.12 -6.58
N ILE A 80 -19.32 4.66 -7.72
CA ILE A 80 -18.39 5.79 -7.75
C ILE A 80 -19.15 7.04 -7.31
N LYS A 81 -18.63 7.76 -6.31
CA LYS A 81 -19.28 8.96 -5.74
C LYS A 81 -18.32 10.15 -5.60
N THR A 82 -17.23 10.19 -6.37
CA THR A 82 -16.17 11.18 -6.22
C THR A 82 -16.67 12.63 -6.33
N ILE A 83 -17.48 12.95 -7.33
CA ILE A 83 -18.02 14.29 -7.55
C ILE A 83 -19.23 14.55 -6.65
N SER A 84 -20.04 13.53 -6.36
CA SER A 84 -21.11 13.63 -5.34
C SER A 84 -20.55 13.97 -3.96
N LEU A 85 -19.45 13.34 -3.55
CA LEU A 85 -18.77 13.63 -2.27
C LEU A 85 -18.16 15.03 -2.28
N LEU A 86 -17.58 15.47 -3.39
CA LEU A 86 -17.11 16.85 -3.54
C LEU A 86 -18.25 17.85 -3.35
N TYR A 87 -19.40 17.63 -4.01
CA TYR A 87 -20.57 18.50 -3.84
C TYR A 87 -20.97 18.62 -2.37
N ARG A 88 -21.15 17.48 -1.68
CA ARG A 88 -21.52 17.46 -0.25
C ARG A 88 -20.48 18.15 0.61
N PHE A 89 -19.20 17.95 0.36
CA PHE A 89 -18.14 18.66 1.07
C PHE A 89 -18.23 20.19 0.92
N LEU A 90 -18.53 20.66 -0.29
CA LEU A 90 -18.63 22.09 -0.59
C LEU A 90 -19.90 22.73 0.00
N THR A 91 -21.03 22.01 0.00
CA THR A 91 -22.34 22.53 0.43
C THR A 91 -22.65 22.23 1.90
N GLU A 92 -22.40 21.02 2.37
CA GLU A 92 -22.74 20.51 3.69
C GLU A 92 -21.52 20.50 4.63
N ASN A 93 -21.76 20.41 5.93
CA ASN A 93 -20.70 20.13 6.91
C ASN A 93 -20.63 18.61 7.10
N LEU A 94 -19.70 17.97 6.39
CA LEU A 94 -19.37 16.57 6.63
C LEU A 94 -18.76 16.43 8.04
N ASN A 95 -19.09 15.34 8.74
CA ASN A 95 -18.53 15.07 10.05
C ASN A 95 -17.01 14.79 9.92
N ASP A 96 -16.20 15.52 10.69
CA ASP A 96 -14.73 15.44 10.70
C ASP A 96 -14.20 14.04 11.10
N GLU A 97 -15.01 13.22 11.80
CA GLU A 97 -14.57 11.91 12.33
C GLU A 97 -14.71 10.74 11.34
N GLU A 98 -15.55 10.86 10.31
CA GLU A 98 -15.88 9.72 9.43
C GLU A 98 -15.30 9.82 8.01
N THR A 99 -14.86 11.00 7.57
CA THR A 99 -14.41 11.21 6.18
C THR A 99 -12.92 11.57 6.10
N PRO A 100 -12.06 10.74 5.49
CA PRO A 100 -10.65 11.06 5.31
C PRO A 100 -10.50 12.30 4.42
N THR A 101 -9.55 13.17 4.77
CA THR A 101 -9.31 14.45 4.06
C THR A 101 -8.57 14.27 2.74
N ASP A 102 -7.90 13.13 2.55
CA ASP A 102 -7.04 12.84 1.41
C ASP A 102 -7.73 13.06 0.05
N LEU A 103 -8.97 12.54 -0.10
CA LEU A 103 -9.75 12.71 -1.32
C LEU A 103 -9.93 14.19 -1.69
N PHE A 104 -10.27 15.02 -0.71
CA PHE A 104 -10.52 16.45 -0.93
C PHE A 104 -9.22 17.24 -1.15
N ILE A 105 -8.10 16.77 -0.61
CA ILE A 105 -6.77 17.33 -0.90
C ILE A 105 -6.39 17.02 -2.36
N ASP A 106 -6.61 15.79 -2.82
CA ASP A 106 -6.33 15.39 -4.19
C ASP A 106 -7.19 16.17 -5.19
N LEU A 107 -8.50 16.27 -4.93
CA LEU A 107 -9.41 17.08 -5.75
C LEU A 107 -9.01 18.56 -5.72
N TYR A 108 -8.57 19.09 -4.59
CA TYR A 108 -8.14 20.49 -4.49
C TYR A 108 -6.97 20.76 -5.43
N PHE A 109 -5.96 19.89 -5.43
CA PHE A 109 -4.83 20.05 -6.33
C PHE A 109 -5.20 19.82 -7.80
N LEU A 110 -6.16 18.93 -8.08
CA LEU A 110 -6.69 18.73 -9.43
C LEU A 110 -7.37 20.01 -9.94
N PHE A 111 -8.29 20.59 -9.19
CA PHE A 111 -8.96 21.84 -9.58
C PHE A 111 -8.01 23.03 -9.59
N LYS A 112 -7.08 23.13 -8.64
CA LYS A 112 -6.06 24.20 -8.64
C LYS A 112 -5.07 24.08 -9.81
N GLY A 113 -4.75 22.86 -10.23
CA GLY A 113 -3.96 22.57 -11.42
C GLY A 113 -4.72 22.79 -12.74
N SER A 114 -6.05 22.96 -12.69
CA SER A 114 -6.83 23.41 -13.86
C SER A 114 -6.71 24.93 -14.04
N GLU A 115 -6.52 25.68 -12.96
CA GLU A 115 -6.30 27.14 -12.98
C GLU A 115 -4.82 27.51 -13.20
N ASN A 116 -3.89 26.67 -12.76
CA ASN A 116 -2.45 26.88 -12.95
C ASN A 116 -1.87 25.75 -13.78
N ASN A 117 -1.20 26.08 -14.89
CA ASN A 117 -0.43 25.16 -15.73
C ASN A 117 0.47 24.24 -14.90
N TYR A 118 -0.05 23.10 -14.44
CA TYR A 118 0.71 22.14 -13.68
C TYR A 118 1.74 21.54 -14.65
N THR A 119 2.96 22.07 -14.59
CA THR A 119 4.07 21.48 -15.32
C THR A 119 4.36 20.13 -14.69
N SER A 120 4.11 19.05 -15.44
CA SER A 120 4.54 17.71 -15.04
C SER A 120 6.01 17.77 -14.61
N PRO A 121 6.38 17.09 -13.51
CA PRO A 121 7.75 17.10 -13.05
C PRO A 121 8.67 16.65 -14.18
N SER A 122 9.79 17.35 -14.37
CA SER A 122 10.76 16.96 -15.39
C SER A 122 11.31 15.57 -15.10
N LEU A 123 11.81 14.86 -16.11
CA LEU A 123 12.47 13.56 -15.91
C LEU A 123 13.57 13.61 -14.83
N GLN A 124 14.29 14.72 -14.73
CA GLN A 124 15.30 14.93 -13.69
C GLN A 124 14.68 15.02 -12.29
N GLN A 125 13.54 15.72 -12.14
CA GLN A 125 12.81 15.81 -10.88
C GLN A 125 12.22 14.46 -10.48
N ILE A 126 11.67 13.70 -11.44
CA ILE A 126 11.18 12.33 -11.20
C ILE A 126 12.32 11.46 -10.71
N LYS A 127 13.45 11.40 -11.44
CA LYS A 127 14.63 10.65 -11.02
C LYS A 127 15.09 11.03 -9.62
N LYS A 128 15.19 12.33 -9.32
CA LYS A 128 15.58 12.82 -7.99
C LYS A 128 14.61 12.38 -6.90
N ARG A 129 13.29 12.36 -7.18
CA ARG A 129 12.27 11.86 -6.24
C ARG A 129 12.36 10.35 -6.05
N THR A 130 12.58 9.59 -7.12
CA THR A 130 12.76 8.13 -7.05
C THR A 130 13.98 7.76 -6.21
N HIS A 131 15.09 8.49 -6.34
CA HIS A 131 16.31 8.26 -5.55
C HIS A 131 16.20 8.66 -4.07
N LEU A 132 15.07 9.23 -3.61
CA LEU A 132 14.86 9.48 -2.18
C LEU A 132 14.60 8.18 -1.39
N TRP A 133 14.19 7.12 -2.07
CA TRP A 133 13.91 5.82 -1.47
C TRP A 133 14.89 4.80 -2.01
N GLU A 134 15.39 3.95 -1.12
CA GLU A 134 16.26 2.84 -1.52
C GLU A 134 15.47 1.88 -2.42
N SER A 135 16.08 1.52 -3.55
CA SER A 135 15.55 0.50 -4.44
C SER A 135 15.80 -0.88 -3.84
N GLY A 136 14.93 -1.84 -4.16
CA GLY A 136 15.17 -3.25 -3.84
C GLY A 136 16.44 -3.83 -4.49
N LEU A 137 17.06 -3.11 -5.43
CA LEU A 137 18.31 -3.46 -6.11
C LEU A 137 19.53 -2.71 -5.55
N ASP A 138 19.37 -1.87 -4.54
CA ASP A 138 20.50 -1.16 -3.95
C ASP A 138 21.41 -2.13 -3.21
N LYS A 139 22.73 -1.90 -3.31
CA LYS A 139 23.75 -2.82 -2.79
C LYS A 139 23.54 -3.18 -1.32
N LYS A 140 23.22 -2.18 -0.48
CA LYS A 140 22.95 -2.39 0.95
C LYS A 140 21.71 -3.26 1.19
N VAL A 141 20.67 -3.07 0.39
CA VAL A 141 19.42 -3.87 0.48
C VAL A 141 19.69 -5.31 0.09
N ILE A 142 20.47 -5.54 -0.97
CA ILE A 142 20.89 -6.88 -1.40
C ILE A 142 21.73 -7.54 -0.31
N GLU A 143 22.69 -6.84 0.29
CA GLU A 143 23.53 -7.36 1.38
C GLU A 143 22.68 -7.82 2.58
N ILE A 144 21.71 -7.01 3.02
CA ILE A 144 20.78 -7.39 4.11
C ILE A 144 19.96 -8.63 3.73
N ARG A 145 19.45 -8.70 2.49
CA ARG A 145 18.65 -9.84 2.01
C ARG A 145 19.45 -11.13 1.91
N GLU A 146 20.71 -11.06 1.47
CA GLU A 146 21.59 -12.23 1.47
C GLU A 146 21.88 -12.69 2.91
N GLN A 147 22.14 -11.78 3.85
CA GLN A 147 22.29 -12.15 5.28
C GLN A 147 21.04 -12.83 5.84
N ASN A 148 19.85 -12.33 5.49
CA ASN A 148 18.59 -12.94 5.89
C ASN A 148 18.41 -14.34 5.29
N LYS A 149 18.70 -14.49 3.99
CA LYS A 149 18.66 -15.77 3.30
C LYS A 149 19.60 -16.77 3.96
N GLU A 150 20.86 -16.40 4.21
CA GLU A 150 21.84 -17.25 4.89
C GLU A 150 21.34 -17.75 6.25
N ARG A 151 20.82 -16.84 7.08
CA ARG A 151 20.19 -17.21 8.36
C ARG A 151 19.02 -18.19 8.18
N ILE A 152 18.18 -17.95 7.18
CA ILE A 152 17.02 -18.81 6.88
C ILE A 152 17.47 -20.20 6.39
N LEU A 153 18.54 -20.32 5.60
CA LEU A 153 19.07 -21.61 5.16
C LEU A 153 19.42 -22.49 6.37
N HIS A 154 20.09 -21.93 7.38
CA HIS A 154 20.42 -22.66 8.60
C HIS A 154 19.18 -23.09 9.40
N ILE A 155 18.16 -22.23 9.49
CA ILE A 155 16.88 -22.59 10.14
C ILE A 155 16.16 -23.70 9.36
N LEU A 156 16.23 -23.68 8.02
CA LEU A 156 15.63 -24.68 7.15
C LEU A 156 16.29 -26.05 7.32
N ILE A 157 17.63 -26.12 7.46
CA ILE A 157 18.33 -27.38 7.76
C ILE A 157 17.73 -27.99 9.03
N GLN A 158 17.68 -27.23 10.13
CA GLN A 158 17.11 -27.70 11.39
C GLN A 158 15.63 -28.10 11.26
N LYS A 159 14.85 -27.36 10.47
CA LYS A 159 13.44 -27.69 10.20
C LYS A 159 13.27 -28.99 9.42
N ILE A 160 14.15 -29.26 8.46
CA ILE A 160 14.09 -30.47 7.62
C ILE A 160 14.54 -31.69 8.43
N GLU A 161 15.59 -31.57 9.24
CA GLU A 161 16.05 -32.66 10.13
C GLU A 161 14.97 -33.10 11.13
N ASN A 162 14.23 -32.14 11.69
CA ASN A 162 13.19 -32.41 12.68
C ASN A 162 11.81 -32.74 12.06
N ARG A 163 11.73 -32.88 10.73
CA ARG A 163 10.46 -33.08 10.02
C ARG A 163 9.97 -34.51 10.20
N LYS A 164 8.72 -34.66 10.64
CA LYS A 164 8.07 -35.98 10.80
C LYS A 164 7.33 -36.46 9.53
N THR A 165 7.01 -35.54 8.62
CA THR A 165 6.23 -35.81 7.42
C THR A 165 7.11 -36.07 6.21
N ALA A 166 6.78 -37.09 5.42
CA ALA A 166 7.45 -37.38 4.16
C ALA A 166 7.42 -36.17 3.21
N SER A 167 8.54 -35.90 2.56
CA SER A 167 8.78 -34.75 1.70
C SER A 167 9.84 -35.12 0.69
N ARG A 168 9.71 -34.65 -0.56
CA ARG A 168 10.77 -34.81 -1.56
C ARG A 168 12.09 -34.13 -1.19
N TYR A 169 12.03 -33.13 -0.30
CA TYR A 169 13.19 -32.45 0.26
C TYR A 169 13.44 -33.04 1.64
N HIS A 170 14.35 -34.00 1.71
CA HIS A 170 14.82 -34.65 2.93
C HIS A 170 16.33 -34.90 2.82
N PHE A 171 16.99 -35.07 3.95
CA PHE A 171 18.41 -35.43 3.97
C PHE A 171 18.57 -36.95 3.98
N GLU A 172 19.61 -37.44 3.31
CA GLU A 172 20.09 -38.81 3.49
C GLU A 172 20.79 -38.96 4.85
N SER A 173 20.84 -40.17 5.40
CA SER A 173 21.26 -40.43 6.78
C SER A 173 22.72 -40.07 7.10
N ASP A 174 23.58 -40.01 6.08
CA ASP A 174 25.03 -39.90 6.26
C ASP A 174 25.60 -38.50 5.91
N LEU A 175 24.74 -37.53 5.61
CA LEU A 175 25.21 -36.20 5.21
C LEU A 175 25.71 -35.38 6.40
N ASN A 176 26.89 -34.79 6.24
CA ASN A 176 27.42 -33.82 7.17
C ASN A 176 26.72 -32.45 7.02
N TYR A 177 26.94 -31.54 7.97
CA TYR A 177 26.25 -30.25 7.99
C TYR A 177 26.51 -29.39 6.74
N ASN A 178 27.74 -29.40 6.22
CA ASN A 178 28.10 -28.60 5.06
C ASN A 178 27.42 -29.14 3.79
N GLU A 179 27.34 -30.46 3.63
CA GLU A 179 26.60 -31.10 2.54
C GLU A 179 25.10 -30.77 2.60
N LYS A 180 24.51 -30.80 3.80
CA LYS A 180 23.12 -30.37 4.01
C LYS A 180 22.91 -28.91 3.62
N TYR A 181 23.85 -28.04 3.97
CA TYR A 181 23.80 -26.63 3.61
C TYR A 181 23.83 -26.42 2.10
N GLU A 182 24.75 -27.07 1.38
CA GLU A 182 24.82 -26.97 -0.08
C GLU A 182 23.55 -27.52 -0.76
N LEU A 183 22.98 -28.62 -0.28
CA LEU A 183 21.68 -29.13 -0.77
C LEU A 183 20.54 -28.14 -0.55
N VAL A 184 20.42 -27.56 0.64
CA VAL A 184 19.37 -26.57 0.92
C VAL A 184 19.55 -25.31 0.07
N LYS A 185 20.79 -24.93 -0.20
CA LYS A 185 21.13 -23.81 -1.11
C LYS A 185 20.77 -24.13 -2.57
N GLU A 186 20.93 -25.37 -3.01
CA GLU A 186 20.46 -25.83 -4.32
C GLU A 186 18.92 -25.78 -4.37
N TRP A 187 18.24 -26.37 -3.37
CA TRP A 187 16.78 -26.40 -3.29
C TRP A 187 16.15 -25.02 -3.15
N TRP A 188 16.87 -24.02 -2.64
CA TRP A 188 16.41 -22.63 -2.58
C TRP A 188 15.97 -22.11 -3.96
N ASN A 189 16.51 -22.64 -5.05
CA ASN A 189 16.14 -22.24 -6.40
C ASN A 189 14.86 -22.93 -6.94
N ASP A 190 14.27 -23.86 -6.19
CA ASP A 190 13.01 -24.53 -6.55
C ASP A 190 11.83 -23.90 -5.79
N PHE A 191 10.85 -23.33 -6.51
CA PHE A 191 9.66 -22.74 -5.88
C PHE A 191 8.86 -23.76 -5.04
N ARG A 192 8.90 -25.05 -5.40
CA ARG A 192 8.22 -26.11 -4.64
C ARG A 192 8.88 -26.34 -3.27
N PHE A 193 10.17 -26.08 -3.15
CA PHE A 193 10.87 -26.13 -1.87
C PHE A 193 10.31 -25.09 -0.91
N HIS A 194 10.16 -23.85 -1.36
CA HIS A 194 9.57 -22.74 -0.59
C HIS A 194 8.15 -23.04 -0.12
N LEU A 195 7.32 -23.63 -0.98
CA LEU A 195 5.96 -24.05 -0.61
C LEU A 195 5.97 -25.16 0.45
N SER A 196 6.84 -26.15 0.29
CA SER A 196 6.94 -27.28 1.23
C SER A 196 7.53 -26.91 2.59
N THR A 197 8.29 -25.83 2.65
CA THR A 197 8.99 -25.35 3.86
C THR A 197 8.35 -24.12 4.48
N ALA A 198 7.24 -23.64 3.91
CA ALA A 198 6.52 -22.47 4.38
C ALA A 198 6.21 -22.52 5.89
N VAL A 199 6.25 -21.33 6.48
CA VAL A 199 5.97 -21.08 7.88
C VAL A 199 4.46 -21.08 8.08
N LYS A 200 3.99 -21.82 9.09
CA LYS A 200 2.55 -22.01 9.38
C LYS A 200 2.15 -21.62 10.79
N SER A 201 3.04 -20.97 11.55
CA SER A 201 2.72 -20.52 12.90
C SER A 201 3.45 -19.24 13.30
N PRO A 202 2.86 -18.40 14.17
CA PRO A 202 3.51 -17.17 14.66
C PRO A 202 4.85 -17.42 15.35
N LYS A 203 4.98 -18.50 16.12
CA LYS A 203 6.25 -18.85 16.80
C LYS A 203 7.35 -19.19 15.80
N GLU A 204 7.01 -19.96 14.77
CA GLU A 204 7.94 -20.29 13.71
C GLU A 204 8.30 -19.06 12.87
N LEU A 205 7.33 -18.20 12.58
CA LEU A 205 7.56 -16.92 11.92
C LEU A 205 8.59 -16.09 12.66
N ASN A 206 8.39 -15.89 13.98
CA ASN A 206 9.32 -15.08 14.76
C ASN A 206 10.73 -15.67 14.75
N ARG A 207 10.86 -17.00 14.85
CA ARG A 207 12.16 -17.69 14.70
C ARG A 207 12.80 -17.40 13.34
N PHE A 208 12.03 -17.47 12.24
CA PHE A 208 12.50 -17.13 10.89
C PHE A 208 12.79 -15.63 10.70
N LEU A 209 12.39 -14.78 11.63
CA LEU A 209 12.70 -13.35 11.64
C LEU A 209 13.75 -12.99 12.71
N GLY A 210 14.47 -13.97 13.27
CA GLY A 210 15.50 -13.71 14.28
C GLY A 210 14.94 -13.24 15.62
N ASN A 211 13.68 -13.54 15.91
CA ASN A 211 12.92 -13.07 17.07
C ASN A 211 12.76 -11.54 17.15
N SER A 212 12.66 -10.88 16.00
CA SER A 212 12.54 -9.41 15.88
C SER A 212 11.12 -8.87 16.02
N LEU A 213 10.09 -9.73 16.07
CA LEU A 213 8.70 -9.25 16.22
C LEU A 213 8.44 -8.78 17.65
N SER A 214 7.72 -7.66 17.79
CA SER A 214 7.28 -7.15 19.09
C SER A 214 6.26 -8.07 19.76
N ASP A 215 6.11 -7.93 21.08
CA ASP A 215 5.11 -8.68 21.85
C ASP A 215 3.68 -8.39 21.39
N GLU A 216 3.41 -7.15 20.98
CA GLU A 216 2.10 -6.74 20.43
C GLU A 216 1.79 -7.46 19.12
N THR A 217 2.72 -7.43 18.16
CA THR A 217 2.56 -8.15 16.88
C THR A 217 2.41 -9.65 17.14
N MET A 218 3.21 -10.22 18.05
CA MET A 218 3.10 -11.63 18.42
C MET A 218 1.74 -11.98 19.03
N TYR A 219 1.19 -11.11 19.88
CA TYR A 219 -0.16 -11.27 20.44
C TYR A 219 -1.24 -11.26 19.36
N LEU A 220 -1.18 -10.29 18.42
CA LEU A 220 -2.13 -10.18 17.30
C LEU A 220 -2.08 -11.43 16.40
N LEU A 221 -0.88 -11.88 16.04
CA LEU A 221 -0.71 -13.09 15.22
C LEU A 221 -1.23 -14.36 15.92
N GLN A 222 -1.03 -14.47 17.23
CA GLN A 222 -1.59 -15.58 18.00
C GLN A 222 -3.12 -15.54 18.05
N ARG A 223 -3.71 -14.35 18.21
CA ARG A 223 -5.15 -14.14 18.17
C ARG A 223 -5.73 -14.48 16.79
N ALA A 224 -5.09 -14.02 15.71
CA ALA A 224 -5.47 -14.34 14.33
C ALA A 224 -5.47 -15.85 14.08
N LYS A 225 -4.44 -16.56 14.54
CA LYS A 225 -4.39 -18.02 14.48
C LYS A 225 -5.54 -18.67 15.26
N LYS A 226 -5.89 -18.16 16.45
CA LYS A 226 -6.96 -18.71 17.30
C LYS A 226 -8.34 -18.59 16.65
N ILE A 227 -8.59 -17.52 15.89
CA ILE A 227 -9.86 -17.34 15.16
C ILE A 227 -9.88 -18.09 13.81
N GLY A 228 -8.87 -18.89 13.51
CA GLY A 228 -8.82 -19.73 12.31
C GLY A 228 -8.30 -19.03 11.05
N MET A 229 -7.66 -17.86 11.17
CA MET A 229 -7.04 -17.21 10.02
C MET A 229 -5.90 -18.08 9.49
N PRO A 230 -5.91 -18.44 8.19
CA PRO A 230 -4.83 -19.23 7.59
C PRO A 230 -3.51 -18.45 7.66
N PHE A 231 -2.46 -19.10 8.17
CA PHE A 231 -1.13 -18.51 8.24
C PHE A 231 -0.17 -19.27 7.31
N PHE A 232 0.38 -18.58 6.31
CA PHE A 232 1.29 -19.17 5.34
C PHE A 232 2.26 -18.14 4.79
N VAL A 233 3.55 -18.28 5.10
CA VAL A 233 4.59 -17.41 4.52
C VAL A 233 5.79 -18.24 4.08
N THR A 234 6.23 -18.06 2.83
CA THR A 234 7.37 -18.81 2.28
C THR A 234 8.71 -18.25 2.77
N PRO A 235 9.78 -19.06 2.86
CA PRO A 235 11.11 -18.59 3.23
C PRO A 235 11.66 -17.47 2.33
N TYR A 236 11.37 -17.52 1.03
CA TYR A 236 11.76 -16.44 0.10
C TYR A 236 11.23 -15.08 0.54
N TYR A 237 9.92 -14.94 0.76
CA TYR A 237 9.32 -13.68 1.23
C TYR A 237 9.89 -13.21 2.57
N LEU A 238 10.22 -14.12 3.50
CA LEU A 238 10.85 -13.76 4.77
C LEU A 238 12.27 -13.23 4.59
N SER A 239 12.99 -13.67 3.55
CA SER A 239 14.33 -13.14 3.25
C SER A 239 14.31 -11.67 2.79
N LEU A 240 13.16 -11.20 2.28
CA LEU A 240 12.92 -9.83 1.81
C LEU A 240 12.55 -8.83 2.91
N LEU A 241 12.45 -9.27 4.17
CA LEU A 241 12.10 -8.41 5.29
C LEU A 241 13.35 -7.90 6.00
N ASN A 242 13.33 -6.64 6.44
CA ASN A 242 14.36 -6.09 7.30
C ASN A 242 14.08 -6.51 8.75
N ILE A 243 14.98 -7.29 9.34
CA ILE A 243 14.85 -7.75 10.74
C ILE A 243 15.53 -6.81 11.74
N ASN A 244 16.33 -5.86 11.25
CA ASN A 244 17.06 -4.90 12.07
C ASN A 244 16.25 -3.62 12.21
N GLU A 245 16.51 -2.86 13.29
CA GLU A 245 15.91 -1.54 13.51
C GLU A 245 16.34 -0.52 12.44
N GLU A 246 17.54 -0.71 11.86
CA GLU A 246 18.07 0.10 10.77
C GLU A 246 18.07 -0.66 9.44
N GLY A 247 17.88 0.03 8.32
CA GLY A 247 17.94 -0.52 6.97
C GLY A 247 16.85 0.05 6.07
N TYR A 248 16.45 -0.72 5.06
CA TYR A 248 15.41 -0.29 4.13
C TYR A 248 14.01 -0.43 4.74
N ASN A 249 13.10 0.40 4.24
CA ASN A 249 11.69 0.32 4.58
C ASN A 249 11.05 -0.88 3.86
N ASP A 250 10.61 -1.86 4.63
CA ASP A 250 9.94 -3.08 4.15
C ASP A 250 8.43 -3.11 4.45
N ILE A 251 7.85 -2.00 4.92
CA ILE A 251 6.46 -1.91 5.42
C ILE A 251 5.48 -2.48 4.40
N SER A 252 5.62 -2.14 3.11
CA SER A 252 4.70 -2.65 2.08
C SER A 252 4.69 -4.17 1.96
N ILE A 253 5.85 -4.82 2.12
CA ILE A 253 5.95 -6.30 2.10
C ILE A 253 5.47 -6.86 3.45
N ARG A 254 5.88 -6.22 4.55
CA ARG A 254 5.52 -6.63 5.91
C ARG A 254 4.03 -6.61 6.16
N SER A 255 3.34 -5.51 5.84
CA SER A 255 1.90 -5.38 6.03
C SER A 255 1.11 -6.38 5.18
N TYR A 256 1.60 -6.70 3.98
CA TYR A 256 1.01 -7.76 3.15
C TYR A 256 1.13 -9.16 3.80
N LEU A 257 2.27 -9.45 4.43
CA LEU A 257 2.54 -10.77 5.01
C LEU A 257 1.95 -10.95 6.42
N LEU A 258 1.97 -9.90 7.23
CA LEU A 258 1.58 -9.96 8.65
C LEU A 258 0.13 -9.55 8.89
N ALA A 259 -0.53 -8.97 7.87
CA ALA A 259 -1.86 -8.39 8.01
C ALA A 259 -1.95 -7.56 9.30
N GLU A 260 -1.04 -6.59 9.45
CA GLU A 260 -1.14 -5.62 10.54
C GLU A 260 -2.54 -5.00 10.45
N LEU A 261 -3.39 -5.40 11.40
CA LEU A 261 -4.75 -4.90 11.53
C LEU A 261 -4.60 -3.45 12.00
N ASN A 262 -4.69 -2.51 11.06
CA ASN A 262 -4.99 -1.12 11.38
C ASN A 262 -6.35 -1.02 12.06
#